data_AF-A0A3A2IYB7-F1
#
_entry.id   AF-A0A3A2IYB7-F1
#
_cell.length_a   1.000
_cell.length_b   1.000
_cell.length_c   1.000
_cell.angle_alpha   90.00
_cell.angle_beta   90.00
_cell.angle_gamma   90.00
#
_symmetry.space_group_name_H-M   'P 1'
#
loop_
_entity.id
_entity.type
_entity.pdbx_description
1 polymer ?
#
loop_
_entity_poly.entity_id
_entity_poly.type
_entity_poly.pdbx_seq_one_letter_code
_entity_poly.pdbx_strand_id
1 'polypeptide(L)'
;MNMIHLLKSALLIALIALSGQALAYSPEELAKSCKKPRFTDFNLPEYKAPDNIEVTPKSEFFIKISAWVDPTTITLTAKKQPLPFTVETTSTFFKVKAQIPAEYTGEFIRINVGAKAVLGCDDNTGWLIKVADH
;
A
#
# COMPACT_ATOMS: atom_id res chain seq x y z
N MET A 1 11.96 60.72 -26.83
CA MET A 1 11.96 59.52 -25.97
C MET A 1 12.99 58.55 -26.53
N ASN A 2 14.09 58.29 -25.82
CA ASN A 2 15.29 57.65 -26.38
C ASN A 2 15.03 56.19 -26.76
N MET A 3 15.04 55.90 -28.07
CA MET A 3 14.81 54.59 -28.67
C MET A 3 15.74 53.48 -28.13
N ILE A 4 16.94 53.86 -27.66
CA ILE A 4 17.93 52.96 -27.04
C ILE A 4 17.47 52.48 -25.65
N HIS A 5 16.74 53.30 -24.89
CA HIS A 5 16.17 52.87 -23.60
C HIS A 5 14.98 51.93 -23.80
N LEU A 6 14.16 52.16 -24.82
CA LEU A 6 13.03 51.29 -25.16
C LEU A 6 13.49 49.89 -25.60
N LEU A 7 14.58 49.81 -26.38
CA LEU A 7 15.18 48.54 -26.80
C LEU A 7 15.78 47.74 -25.63
N LYS A 8 16.45 48.41 -24.68
CA LYS A 8 17.02 47.77 -23.49
C LYS A 8 15.93 47.26 -22.53
N SER A 9 14.87 48.04 -22.33
CA SER A 9 13.73 47.62 -21.51
C SER A 9 12.96 46.45 -22.14
N ALA A 10 12.78 46.45 -23.47
CA ALA A 10 12.15 45.34 -24.18
C ALA A 10 12.96 44.04 -24.07
N LEU A 11 14.30 44.12 -24.15
CA LEU A 11 15.18 42.97 -24.00
C LEU A 11 15.14 42.40 -22.57
N LEU A 12 15.11 43.27 -21.55
CA LEU A 12 15.02 42.85 -20.15
C LEU A 12 13.70 42.12 -19.84
N ILE A 13 12.58 42.58 -20.43
CA ILE A 13 11.26 41.96 -20.25
C ILE A 13 11.19 40.58 -20.93
N ALA A 14 11.80 40.42 -22.10
CA ALA A 14 11.84 39.13 -22.81
C ALA A 14 12.64 38.05 -22.06
N LEU A 15 13.72 38.42 -21.35
CA LEU A 15 14.51 37.49 -20.54
C LEU A 15 13.77 36.96 -19.30
N ILE A 16 12.89 37.78 -18.70
CA ILE A 16 12.09 37.38 -17.52
C ILE A 16 10.95 36.43 -17.91
N ALA A 17 10.45 36.52 -19.14
CA ALA A 17 9.38 35.64 -19.63
C ALA A 17 9.82 34.19 -19.91
N LEU A 18 11.13 33.91 -19.96
CA LEU A 18 11.68 32.59 -20.28
C LEU A 18 11.97 31.71 -19.05
N SER A 19 11.95 32.26 -17.83
CA SER A 19 12.27 31.51 -16.60
C SER A 19 11.10 30.74 -15.98
N GLY A 20 9.93 30.73 -16.61
CA GLY A 20 8.69 30.16 -16.06
C GLY A 20 8.52 28.63 -16.15
N GLN A 21 9.46 27.90 -16.77
CA GLN A 21 9.22 26.51 -17.18
C GLN A 21 9.75 25.45 -16.18
N ALA A 22 10.29 25.84 -15.02
CA ALA A 22 10.96 24.90 -14.12
C ALA A 22 10.06 24.21 -13.08
N LEU A 23 8.76 24.54 -13.00
CA LEU A 23 7.83 24.01 -12.00
C LEU A 23 6.58 23.34 -12.61
N ALA A 24 6.71 22.68 -13.76
CA ALA A 24 5.59 21.96 -14.37
C ALA A 24 5.37 20.54 -13.80
N TYR A 25 6.26 20.04 -12.94
CA TYR A 25 6.06 18.74 -12.29
C TYR A 25 5.10 18.90 -11.12
N SER A 26 3.82 18.62 -11.36
CA SER A 26 2.87 18.48 -10.25
C SER A 26 3.14 17.15 -9.51
N PRO A 27 3.02 17.12 -8.17
CA PRO A 27 3.14 15.89 -7.38
C PRO A 27 2.23 14.75 -7.86
N GLU A 28 1.11 15.09 -8.51
CA GLU A 28 0.17 14.13 -9.11
C GLU A 28 0.75 13.35 -10.29
N GLU A 29 1.65 13.95 -11.09
CA GLU A 29 2.30 13.24 -12.21
C GLU A 29 3.35 12.22 -11.70
N LEU A 30 4.02 12.52 -10.59
CA LEU A 30 4.91 11.58 -9.88
C LEU A 30 4.12 10.38 -9.31
N ALA A 31 2.91 10.63 -8.79
CA ALA A 31 2.01 9.60 -8.29
C ALA A 31 1.50 8.64 -9.39
N LYS A 32 1.43 9.08 -10.65
CA LYS A 32 1.02 8.22 -11.80
C LYS A 32 2.02 7.11 -12.15
N SER A 33 3.29 7.21 -11.74
CA SER A 33 4.30 6.19 -12.08
C SER A 33 4.35 5.01 -11.11
N CYS A 34 3.71 5.13 -9.94
CA CYS A 34 3.97 4.23 -8.84
C CYS A 34 2.85 3.19 -8.69
N LYS A 35 3.16 1.94 -9.07
CA LYS A 35 2.24 0.81 -8.89
C LYS A 35 2.22 0.39 -7.42
N LYS A 36 1.22 0.85 -6.67
CA LYS A 36 1.01 0.44 -5.28
C LYS A 36 0.83 -1.09 -5.15
N PRO A 37 1.29 -1.71 -4.06
CA PRO A 37 0.96 -3.09 -3.74
C PRO A 37 -0.55 -3.32 -3.79
N ARG A 38 -0.98 -4.43 -4.38
CA ARG A 38 -2.38 -4.88 -4.34
C ARG A 38 -2.48 -6.12 -3.49
N PHE A 39 -3.46 -6.13 -2.58
CA PHE A 39 -3.74 -7.23 -1.68
C PHE A 39 -5.11 -7.82 -2.04
N THR A 40 -5.15 -9.11 -2.35
CA THR A 40 -6.36 -9.80 -2.81
C THR A 40 -6.47 -11.19 -2.22
N ASP A 41 -7.62 -11.82 -2.42
CA ASP A 41 -7.86 -13.24 -2.10
C ASP A 41 -7.57 -13.61 -0.64
N PHE A 42 -7.89 -12.73 0.30
CA PHE A 42 -7.97 -13.12 1.70
C PHE A 42 -9.06 -14.18 1.86
N ASN A 43 -8.71 -15.35 2.39
CA ASN A 43 -9.56 -16.53 2.33
C ASN A 43 -10.45 -16.76 3.56
N LEU A 44 -10.27 -15.98 4.63
CA LEU A 44 -11.16 -16.05 5.78
C LEU A 44 -12.33 -15.08 5.63
N PRO A 45 -13.50 -15.40 6.21
CA PRO A 45 -14.63 -14.49 6.23
C PRO A 45 -14.28 -13.23 7.02
N GLU A 46 -14.43 -12.07 6.38
CA GLU A 46 -14.35 -10.78 7.07
C GLU A 46 -15.59 -10.61 7.97
N TYR A 47 -15.37 -10.27 9.23
CA TYR A 47 -16.44 -9.97 10.16
C TYR A 47 -17.18 -8.71 9.74
N LYS A 48 -18.49 -8.86 9.52
CA LYS A 48 -19.44 -7.78 9.26
C LYS A 48 -20.70 -8.05 10.07
N ALA A 49 -21.20 -7.02 10.76
CA ALA A 49 -22.53 -7.09 11.34
C ALA A 49 -23.56 -6.90 10.21
N PRO A 50 -24.62 -7.71 10.13
CA PRO A 50 -25.15 -8.62 11.16
C PRO A 50 -24.74 -10.11 11.02
N ASP A 51 -23.94 -10.48 10.02
CA ASP A 51 -23.69 -11.88 9.68
C ASP A 51 -22.92 -12.65 10.77
N ASN A 52 -22.13 -11.94 11.60
CA ASN A 52 -21.43 -12.48 12.77
C ASN A 52 -20.66 -13.79 12.51
N ILE A 53 -20.11 -13.95 11.30
CA ILE A 53 -19.39 -15.15 10.92
C ILE A 53 -18.10 -15.24 11.72
N GLU A 54 -17.89 -16.40 12.35
CA GLU A 54 -16.70 -16.69 13.14
C GLU A 54 -15.78 -17.65 12.39
N VAL A 55 -14.49 -17.59 12.71
CA VAL A 55 -13.48 -18.53 12.22
C VAL A 55 -12.99 -19.41 13.36
N THR A 56 -12.74 -20.68 13.06
CA THR A 56 -12.18 -21.62 14.04
C THR A 56 -10.80 -21.15 14.53
N PRO A 57 -10.47 -21.30 15.82
CA PRO A 57 -9.12 -21.06 16.31
C PRO A 57 -8.07 -21.83 15.52
N LYS A 58 -6.86 -21.28 15.40
CA LYS A 58 -5.73 -21.90 14.65
C LYS A 58 -6.02 -22.15 13.16
N SER A 59 -7.05 -21.52 12.60
CA SER A 59 -7.29 -21.56 11.15
C SER A 59 -6.09 -20.99 10.41
N GLU A 60 -5.73 -21.67 9.33
CA GLU A 60 -4.75 -21.15 8.37
C GLU A 60 -5.43 -20.13 7.44
N PHE A 61 -4.68 -19.10 7.07
CA PHE A 61 -5.11 -18.13 6.11
C PHE A 61 -4.02 -17.77 5.12
N PHE A 62 -4.45 -17.22 3.99
CA PHE A 62 -3.55 -16.67 3.00
C PHE A 62 -4.06 -15.34 2.45
N ILE A 63 -3.10 -14.55 1.96
CA ILE A 63 -3.34 -13.30 1.25
C ILE A 63 -2.45 -13.31 0.01
N LYS A 64 -2.98 -12.91 -1.14
CA LYS A 64 -2.17 -12.67 -2.33
C LYS A 64 -1.75 -11.21 -2.39
N ILE A 65 -0.51 -11.00 -2.77
CA ILE A 65 0.09 -9.68 -2.97
C ILE A 65 0.61 -9.62 -4.41
N SER A 66 0.37 -8.52 -5.10
CA SER A 66 0.89 -8.30 -6.46
C SER A 66 2.39 -8.58 -6.60
N ALA A 67 2.84 -9.02 -7.78
CA ALA A 67 4.25 -9.39 -8.02
C ALA A 67 5.26 -8.22 -8.05
N TRP A 68 4.82 -6.96 -8.18
CA TRP A 68 5.72 -5.78 -8.27
C TRP A 68 6.15 -5.23 -6.90
N VAL A 69 6.19 -6.12 -5.90
CA VAL A 69 6.42 -5.81 -4.49
C VAL A 69 7.73 -6.44 -4.07
N ASP A 70 8.49 -5.75 -3.21
CA ASP A 70 9.67 -6.33 -2.58
C ASP A 70 9.22 -7.27 -1.45
N PRO A 71 9.39 -8.60 -1.59
CA PRO A 71 8.90 -9.56 -0.61
C PRO A 71 9.59 -9.42 0.76
N THR A 72 10.78 -8.82 0.83
CA THR A 72 11.50 -8.60 2.09
C THR A 72 10.86 -7.52 2.96
N THR A 73 9.97 -6.70 2.37
CA THR A 73 9.28 -5.60 3.05
C THR A 73 7.88 -5.98 3.53
N ILE A 74 7.45 -7.22 3.29
CA ILE A 74 6.14 -7.70 3.71
C ILE A 74 6.08 -7.72 5.23
N THR A 75 5.04 -7.09 5.76
CA THR A 75 4.70 -7.13 7.18
C THR A 75 3.33 -7.76 7.35
N LEU A 76 3.19 -8.59 8.39
CA LEU A 76 1.92 -9.20 8.77
C LEU A 76 1.74 -9.04 10.28
N THR A 77 0.60 -8.50 10.70
CA THR A 77 0.32 -8.26 12.12
C THR A 77 -1.12 -8.61 12.48
N ALA A 78 -1.34 -9.01 13.72
CA ALA A 78 -2.65 -9.07 14.36
C ALA A 78 -2.61 -8.32 15.68
N LYS A 79 -3.60 -7.47 15.95
CA LYS A 79 -3.62 -6.57 17.13
C LYS A 79 -2.30 -5.80 17.34
N LYS A 80 -1.68 -5.37 16.23
CA LYS A 80 -0.37 -4.67 16.17
C LYS A 80 0.84 -5.52 16.59
N GLN A 81 0.68 -6.82 16.82
CA GLN A 81 1.77 -7.75 17.08
C GLN A 81 2.18 -8.44 15.77
N PRO A 82 3.48 -8.60 15.49
CA PRO A 82 3.96 -9.36 14.35
C PRO A 82 3.43 -10.80 14.38
N LEU A 83 2.97 -11.29 13.23
CA LEU A 83 2.60 -12.69 13.05
C LEU A 83 3.71 -13.44 12.31
N PRO A 84 3.99 -14.70 12.68
CA PRO A 84 4.82 -15.57 11.85
C PRO A 84 4.09 -15.91 10.55
N PHE A 85 4.80 -15.86 9.42
CA PHE A 85 4.26 -16.19 8.10
C PHE A 85 5.33 -16.77 7.18
N THR A 86 4.87 -17.40 6.11
CA THR A 86 5.70 -17.84 4.98
C THR A 86 5.26 -17.14 3.70
N VAL A 87 6.18 -16.93 2.77
CA VAL A 87 5.90 -16.33 1.46
C VAL A 87 6.18 -17.36 0.37
N GLU A 88 5.17 -17.67 -0.44
CA GLU A 88 5.33 -18.44 -1.66
C GLU A 88 5.35 -17.50 -2.86
N THR A 89 6.43 -17.56 -3.64
CA THR A 89 6.58 -16.75 -4.84
C THR A 89 5.99 -17.47 -6.05
N THR A 90 5.15 -16.77 -6.81
CA THR A 90 4.69 -17.22 -8.12
C THR A 90 5.08 -16.20 -9.18
N SER A 91 4.84 -16.52 -10.47
CA SER A 91 5.12 -15.58 -11.57
C SER A 91 4.21 -14.35 -11.58
N THR A 92 3.07 -14.36 -10.89
CA THR A 92 2.05 -13.30 -10.98
C THR A 92 1.70 -12.66 -9.63
N PHE A 93 2.00 -13.32 -8.52
CA PHE A 93 1.78 -12.81 -7.16
C PHE A 93 2.68 -13.49 -6.12
N PHE A 94 2.79 -12.89 -4.94
CA PHE A 94 3.27 -13.54 -3.73
C PHE A 94 2.07 -14.03 -2.91
N LYS A 95 2.14 -15.25 -2.38
CA LYS A 95 1.12 -15.79 -1.47
C LYS A 95 1.70 -15.83 -0.07
N VAL A 96 1.22 -14.94 0.79
CA VAL A 96 1.54 -14.94 2.22
C VAL A 96 0.63 -15.95 2.90
N LYS A 97 1.19 -16.89 3.65
CA LYS A 97 0.45 -17.88 4.44
C LYS A 97 0.81 -17.73 5.92
N ALA A 98 -0.19 -17.82 6.78
CA ALA A 98 -0.02 -17.77 8.22
C ALA A 98 -1.15 -18.53 8.91
N GLN A 99 -1.00 -18.72 10.23
CA GLN A 99 -2.00 -19.33 11.09
C GLN A 99 -2.43 -18.33 12.15
N ILE A 100 -3.71 -18.35 12.53
CA ILE A 100 -4.21 -17.55 13.66
C ILE A 100 -3.59 -18.09 14.95
N PRO A 101 -2.83 -17.28 15.72
CA PRO A 101 -2.30 -17.72 17.00
C PRO A 101 -3.39 -18.09 18.00
N ALA A 102 -3.11 -19.07 18.87
CA ALA A 102 -4.09 -19.63 19.80
C ALA A 102 -4.56 -18.62 20.86
N GLU A 103 -3.72 -17.63 21.19
CA GLU A 103 -4.01 -16.55 22.13
C GLU A 103 -5.17 -15.63 21.70
N TYR A 104 -5.59 -15.68 20.44
CA TYR A 104 -6.72 -14.88 19.94
C TYR A 104 -8.06 -15.62 19.93
N THR A 105 -8.13 -16.81 20.52
CA THR A 105 -9.39 -17.57 20.68
C THR A 105 -10.45 -16.71 21.38
N GLY A 106 -11.66 -16.66 20.82
CA GLY A 106 -12.76 -15.84 21.33
C GLY A 106 -12.62 -14.33 21.09
N GLU A 107 -11.56 -13.85 20.44
CA GLU A 107 -11.32 -12.42 20.24
C GLU A 107 -11.73 -11.92 18.84
N PHE A 108 -11.95 -10.61 18.75
CA PHE A 108 -11.96 -9.90 17.48
C PHE A 108 -10.54 -9.44 17.15
N ILE A 109 -10.03 -9.86 16.00
CA ILE A 109 -8.69 -9.49 15.56
C ILE A 109 -8.71 -8.86 14.17
N ARG A 110 -7.94 -7.79 14.01
CA ARG A 110 -7.67 -7.20 12.70
C ARG A 110 -6.33 -7.71 12.21
N ILE A 111 -6.35 -8.50 11.14
CA ILE A 111 -5.15 -8.94 10.44
C ILE A 111 -4.77 -7.83 9.47
N ASN A 112 -3.61 -7.20 9.67
CA ASN A 112 -3.09 -6.19 8.75
C ASN A 112 -1.88 -6.74 8.00
N VAL A 113 -1.84 -6.46 6.71
CA VAL A 113 -0.71 -6.75 5.83
C VAL A 113 -0.26 -5.46 5.18
N GLY A 114 1.05 -5.29 5.08
CA GLY A 114 1.66 -4.14 4.41
C GLY A 114 2.86 -4.59 3.58
N ALA A 115 3.18 -3.86 2.53
CA ALA A 115 4.36 -4.13 1.73
C ALA A 115 4.81 -2.88 0.98
N LYS A 116 6.02 -2.91 0.43
CA LYS A 116 6.56 -1.86 -0.44
C LYS A 116 6.76 -2.39 -1.85
N ALA A 117 6.24 -1.66 -2.83
CA ALA A 117 6.55 -1.82 -4.24
C ALA A 117 8.05 -1.57 -4.48
N VAL A 118 8.62 -2.28 -5.45
CA VAL A 118 10.04 -2.13 -5.81
C VAL A 118 10.37 -0.69 -6.23
N LEU A 119 9.39 0.03 -6.79
CA LEU A 119 9.51 1.42 -7.23
C LEU A 119 9.17 2.45 -6.13
N GLY A 120 9.08 2.02 -4.86
CA GLY A 120 9.10 2.91 -3.70
C GLY A 120 7.75 3.23 -3.04
N CYS A 121 6.61 2.88 -3.65
CA CYS A 121 5.32 3.03 -2.96
C CYS A 121 5.09 1.94 -1.95
N ASP A 122 4.62 2.30 -0.77
CA ASP A 122 4.04 1.39 0.19
C ASP A 122 2.51 1.42 0.15
N ASP A 123 1.90 0.33 0.57
CA ASP A 123 0.48 0.28 0.87
C ASP A 123 0.22 -0.78 1.95
N ASN A 124 -0.91 -0.68 2.62
CA ASN A 124 -1.36 -1.65 3.59
C ASN A 124 -2.87 -1.83 3.54
N THR A 125 -3.33 -2.97 4.03
CA THR A 125 -4.76 -3.24 4.22
C THR A 125 -4.96 -4.15 5.42
N GLY A 126 -6.20 -4.34 5.83
CA GLY A 126 -6.51 -5.34 6.83
C GLY A 126 -7.97 -5.71 6.90
N TRP A 127 -8.21 -6.92 7.40
CA TRP A 127 -9.53 -7.51 7.55
C TRP A 127 -9.78 -7.76 9.03
N LEU A 128 -10.97 -7.37 9.49
CA LEU A 128 -11.45 -7.73 10.82
C LEU A 128 -12.03 -9.13 10.74
N ILE A 129 -11.66 -10.01 11.68
CA ILE A 129 -12.23 -11.34 11.82
C ILE A 129 -12.64 -11.57 13.28
N LYS A 130 -13.64 -12.43 13.47
CA LYS A 130 -14.04 -12.92 14.79
C LYS A 130 -13.56 -14.35 14.93
N VAL A 131 -12.72 -14.62 15.91
CA VAL A 131 -12.29 -15.98 16.24
C VAL A 131 -13.29 -16.58 17.21
N ALA A 132 -13.77 -17.79 16.91
CA ALA A 132 -14.66 -18.54 17.78
C ALA A 132 -13.97 -18.85 19.13
N ASP A 133 -14.78 -19.10 20.14
CA ASP A 133 -14.35 -19.41 21.52
C ASP A 133 -14.26 -20.92 21.82
N HIS A 134 -14.54 -21.77 20.83
CA HIS A 134 -14.69 -23.22 20.96
C HIS A 134 -13.89 -24.01 19.92
#